data_AF-A0A1B8XXB2-F1
#
_entry.id   AF-A0A1B8XXB2-F1
#
_cell.length_a   1.000
_cell.length_b   1.000
_cell.length_c   1.000
_cell.angle_alpha   90.00
_cell.angle_beta   90.00
_cell.angle_gamma   90.00
#
_symmetry.space_group_name_H-M   'P 1'
#
loop_
_entity.id
_entity.type
_entity.pdbx_description
1 polymer ?
#
loop_
_entity_poly.entity_id
_entity_poly.type
_entity_poly.pdbx_seq_one_letter_code
_entity_poly.pdbx_strand_id
1 'polypeptide(L)'
;MSTWVFGAERWQNLIYYSLGGHKDAIVACFFQEGSLDLYTISADATLCVWGCDTELAQLLPRDPDKKARESGGAEEPRAEEIRGTANPAPEESVGRVRYRKSSRHFFNKEGDFTALTAAAFHKKLNILVTGFSSGMFHIHELPELSLIHSLRYWGVPYGTGGGLYPHSIAVLCSSLPELYVQRLLVFLATQIERSRHLQFYLMWAHQLLLLHGHSMKSRSVSVLPAVHSLQKSLQGHLSEISKLCEWNRYNMKFALCLSRQRGMKRGAEESEAESVSGSLEGAEQ
;
A
#
# COMPACT_ATOMS: atom_id res chain seq x y z
N MET A 1 22.87 5.60 3.56
CA MET A 1 22.09 6.82 3.19
C MET A 1 22.13 7.85 4.32
N SER A 2 22.09 9.14 3.98
CA SER A 2 22.05 10.25 4.96
C SER A 2 20.67 10.92 4.97
N THR A 3 20.05 11.07 6.15
CA THR A 3 18.84 11.88 6.34
C THR A 3 19.26 13.28 6.77
N TRP A 4 18.68 14.34 6.20
CA TRP A 4 19.04 15.70 6.59
C TRP A 4 17.88 16.35 7.33
N VAL A 5 18.19 17.07 8.42
CA VAL A 5 17.24 17.86 9.18
C VAL A 5 17.51 19.33 8.91
N PHE A 6 16.47 20.05 8.54
CA PHE A 6 16.48 21.49 8.33
C PHE A 6 15.19 22.10 8.85
N GLY A 7 15.26 23.33 9.35
CA GLY A 7 14.07 24.11 9.68
C GLY A 7 13.42 24.67 8.43
N ALA A 8 12.09 24.73 8.40
CA ALA A 8 11.36 25.48 7.37
C ALA A 8 11.71 26.97 7.42
N GLU A 9 11.88 27.50 8.62
CA GLU A 9 12.37 28.85 8.89
C GLU A 9 13.87 28.84 9.20
N ARG A 10 14.52 29.99 9.03
CA ARG A 10 15.92 30.15 9.42
C ARG A 10 15.99 30.24 10.94
N TRP A 11 16.69 29.29 11.55
CA TRP A 11 16.96 29.29 12.99
C TRP A 11 18.42 29.65 13.24
N GLN A 12 18.71 30.28 14.37
CA GLN A 12 20.10 30.59 14.75
C GLN A 12 20.83 29.36 15.28
N ASN A 13 20.11 28.46 15.96
CA ASN A 13 20.65 27.28 16.62
C ASN A 13 20.44 25.96 15.86
N LEU A 14 19.56 25.92 14.86
CA LEU A 14 19.34 24.75 14.00
C LEU A 14 19.95 25.01 12.61
N ILE A 15 21.19 24.53 12.42
CA ILE A 15 21.87 24.47 11.12
C ILE A 15 21.54 23.12 10.47
N TYR A 16 21.76 22.98 9.15
CA TYR A 16 21.69 21.70 8.44
C TYR A 16 22.40 20.58 9.22
N TYR A 17 21.64 19.57 9.63
CA TYR A 17 22.17 18.43 10.39
C TYR A 17 22.04 17.15 9.58
N SER A 18 23.16 16.48 9.31
CA SER A 18 23.17 15.20 8.59
C SER A 18 23.15 14.03 9.57
N LEU A 19 22.11 13.20 9.48
CA LEU A 19 21.94 11.97 10.23
C LEU A 19 22.41 10.80 9.37
N GLY A 20 23.60 10.28 9.69
CA GLY A 20 24.16 9.09 9.06
C GLY A 20 23.86 7.85 9.89
N GLY A 21 23.25 6.82 9.30
CA GLY A 21 23.01 5.58 10.03
C GLY A 21 22.43 4.42 9.23
N HIS A 22 21.61 4.68 8.21
CA HIS A 22 20.93 3.62 7.48
C HIS A 22 21.79 3.03 6.38
N LYS A 23 21.71 1.70 6.21
CA LYS A 23 22.41 0.96 5.16
C LYS A 23 21.72 1.12 3.82
N ASP A 24 20.39 1.20 3.82
CA ASP A 24 19.56 1.26 2.61
C ASP A 24 18.80 2.59 2.48
N ALA A 25 17.99 2.73 1.43
CA ALA A 25 17.09 3.85 1.18
C ALA A 25 16.17 4.11 2.37
N ILE A 26 15.89 5.39 2.64
CA ILE A 26 14.97 5.81 3.69
C ILE A 26 13.56 5.74 3.11
N VAL A 27 12.67 5.00 3.77
CA VAL A 27 11.27 4.87 3.36
C VAL A 27 10.43 5.97 4.00
N ALA A 28 10.69 6.27 5.28
CA ALA A 28 9.93 7.28 6.00
C ALA A 28 10.75 7.93 7.12
N CYS A 29 10.43 9.19 7.39
CA CYS A 29 10.95 9.95 8.51
C CYS A 29 9.79 10.65 9.24
N PHE A 30 9.79 10.59 10.56
CA PHE A 30 8.72 11.16 11.38
C PHE A 30 9.30 11.91 12.57
N PHE A 31 8.65 13.01 12.95
CA PHE A 31 8.91 13.69 14.22
C PHE A 31 7.86 13.31 15.26
N GLN A 32 8.30 13.19 16.51
CA GLN A 32 7.41 13.02 17.66
C GLN A 32 6.56 14.27 17.87
N GLU A 33 5.36 14.12 18.45
CA GLU A 33 4.53 15.28 18.79
C GLU A 33 5.12 16.02 19.99
N GLY A 34 5.30 17.33 19.85
CA GLY A 34 5.83 18.17 20.94
C GLY A 34 7.31 17.94 21.28
N SER A 35 8.04 17.15 20.49
CA SER A 35 9.48 16.98 20.63
C SER A 35 10.17 17.11 19.27
N LEU A 36 11.46 17.49 19.30
CA LEU A 36 12.33 17.46 18.13
C LEU A 36 12.90 16.07 17.85
N ASP A 37 12.56 15.08 18.67
CA ASP A 37 12.91 13.68 18.44
C ASP A 37 12.33 13.17 17.14
N LEU A 38 13.12 12.35 16.45
CA LEU A 38 12.74 11.83 15.15
C LEU A 38 13.01 10.34 15.02
N TYR A 39 12.20 9.74 14.16
CA TYR A 39 12.19 8.33 13.81
C TYR A 39 12.51 8.23 12.33
N THR A 40 13.57 7.48 11.98
CA THR A 40 13.91 7.20 10.57
C THR A 40 13.80 5.72 10.31
N ILE A 41 13.10 5.37 9.22
CA ILE A 41 12.84 4.00 8.81
C ILE A 41 13.45 3.80 7.43
N SER A 42 14.21 2.70 7.28
CA SER A 42 14.82 2.31 6.02
C SER A 42 14.19 1.05 5.43
N ALA A 43 14.40 0.87 4.12
CA ALA A 43 13.89 -0.26 3.34
C ALA A 43 14.45 -1.60 3.82
N ASP A 44 15.60 -1.61 4.49
CA ASP A 44 16.19 -2.78 5.17
C ASP A 44 15.46 -3.19 6.46
N ALA A 45 14.30 -2.60 6.73
CA ALA A 45 13.53 -2.82 7.95
C ALA A 45 14.29 -2.43 9.22
N THR A 46 15.10 -1.37 9.15
CA THR A 46 15.71 -0.73 10.32
C THR A 46 14.98 0.55 10.71
N LEU A 47 14.61 0.65 11.99
CA LEU A 47 14.18 1.89 12.63
C LEU A 47 15.34 2.44 13.47
N CYS A 48 15.72 3.70 13.25
CA CYS A 48 16.59 4.44 14.16
C CYS A 48 15.78 5.53 14.88
N VAL A 49 15.94 5.59 16.20
CA VAL A 49 15.37 6.63 17.05
C VAL A 49 16.47 7.63 17.35
N TRP A 50 16.20 8.91 17.13
CA TRP A 50 17.16 9.98 17.42
C TRP A 50 16.58 10.92 18.47
N GLY A 51 17.33 11.09 19.54
CA GLY A 51 17.05 12.06 20.58
C GLY A 51 17.66 13.41 20.21
N CYS A 52 16.89 14.47 20.42
CA CYS A 52 17.36 15.84 20.33
C CYS A 52 17.70 16.38 21.72
N ASP A 53 18.88 16.99 21.89
CA ASP A 53 19.29 17.58 23.16
C ASP A 53 18.59 18.94 23.45
N THR A 54 17.77 19.43 22.53
CA THR A 54 17.12 20.76 22.58
C THR A 54 15.59 20.62 22.57
N GLU A 55 14.91 21.36 23.44
CA GLU A 55 13.45 21.42 23.48
C GLU A 55 12.89 22.40 22.43
N LEU A 56 11.62 22.20 22.02
CA LEU A 56 10.97 23.08 21.01
C LEU A 56 10.98 24.57 21.40
N ALA A 57 10.88 24.89 22.69
CA ALA A 57 10.87 26.27 23.19
C ALA A 57 12.25 26.96 23.14
N GLN A 58 13.33 26.19 22.98
CA GLN A 58 14.70 26.71 22.95
C GLN A 58 15.17 27.00 21.52
N LEU A 59 14.32 26.79 20.51
CA LEU A 59 14.59 27.18 19.14
C LEU A 59 14.56 28.71 19.02
N LEU A 60 15.64 29.30 18.49
CA LEU A 60 15.79 30.76 18.36
C LEU A 60 15.55 31.18 16.90
N PRO A 61 14.41 31.82 16.59
CA PRO A 61 14.13 32.29 15.25
C PRO A 61 15.20 33.28 14.82
N ARG A 62 15.68 33.17 13.58
CA ARG A 62 16.62 34.13 13.03
C ARG A 62 15.85 35.25 12.35
N ASP A 63 15.83 36.42 12.99
CA ASP A 63 15.33 37.64 12.34
C ASP A 63 16.07 37.88 11.01
N PRO A 64 15.36 38.18 9.92
CA PRO A 64 15.97 38.44 8.62
C PRO A 64 16.84 39.70 8.61
N ASP A 65 16.69 40.61 9.59
CA ASP A 65 17.26 41.96 9.53
C ASP A 65 18.62 42.16 10.22
N LYS A 66 19.11 41.21 11.03
CA LYS A 66 20.37 41.43 11.77
C LYS A 66 21.64 41.29 10.93
N LYS A 67 21.58 40.68 9.73
CA LYS A 67 22.75 40.65 8.81
C LYS A 67 22.77 41.79 7.79
N ALA A 68 21.69 42.56 7.62
CA ALA A 68 21.66 43.67 6.67
C ALA A 68 22.35 44.94 7.20
N ARG A 69 22.68 45.02 8.50
CA ARG A 69 23.23 46.24 9.13
C ARG A 69 24.69 46.17 9.60
N GLU A 70 25.35 45.01 9.63
CA GLU A 70 26.71 44.89 10.18
C GLU A 70 27.80 44.38 9.22
N SER A 71 27.54 44.30 7.91
CA SER A 71 28.62 44.13 6.93
C SER A 71 28.33 44.92 5.66
N GLY A 72 28.74 46.18 5.66
CA GLY A 72 28.90 46.95 4.42
C GLY A 72 29.98 46.28 3.55
N GLY A 73 29.57 45.86 2.35
CA GLY A 73 30.47 45.54 1.24
C GLY A 73 31.12 44.16 1.26
N ALA A 74 30.39 43.12 0.84
CA ALA A 74 30.93 42.01 0.04
C ALA A 74 29.78 41.21 -0.56
N GLU A 75 29.94 40.86 -1.83
CA GLU A 75 28.99 40.20 -2.74
C GLU A 75 28.32 38.94 -2.14
N GLU A 76 27.05 38.72 -2.47
CA GLU A 76 26.37 37.44 -2.23
C GLU A 76 27.10 36.31 -2.98
N PRO A 77 27.67 35.29 -2.31
CA PRO A 77 28.06 34.09 -3.02
C PRO A 77 26.80 33.26 -3.25
N ARG A 78 26.49 33.11 -4.54
CA ARG A 78 25.62 32.11 -5.14
C ARG A 78 25.83 30.75 -4.46
N ALA A 79 24.73 30.08 -4.15
CA ALA A 79 24.69 28.79 -3.46
C ALA A 79 25.74 27.78 -3.96
N GLU A 80 26.86 27.69 -3.24
CA GLU A 80 27.80 26.58 -3.37
C GLU A 80 27.34 25.45 -2.46
N GLU A 81 27.34 24.23 -3.00
CA GLU A 81 27.18 22.99 -2.25
C GLU A 81 28.26 22.88 -1.16
N ILE A 82 27.88 23.23 0.07
CA ILE A 82 28.73 23.03 1.24
C ILE A 82 28.76 21.52 1.52
N ARG A 83 29.76 20.82 0.97
CA ARG A 83 30.19 19.50 1.43
C ARG A 83 30.67 19.64 2.88
N GLY A 84 29.78 19.35 3.82
CA GLY A 84 30.09 19.36 5.25
C GLY A 84 31.11 18.28 5.60
N THR A 85 32.32 18.72 5.94
CA THR A 85 33.29 17.91 6.69
C THR A 85 32.75 17.69 8.10
N ALA A 86 32.74 16.42 8.52
CA ALA A 86 32.32 16.00 9.84
C ALA A 86 33.28 16.55 10.92
N ASN A 87 32.70 17.15 11.96
CA ASN A 87 33.28 17.71 13.19
C ASN A 87 33.85 19.15 13.13
N PRO A 88 33.11 20.14 13.66
CA PRO A 88 33.72 21.34 14.21
C PRO A 88 34.20 21.11 15.66
N ALA A 89 35.22 21.88 16.06
CA ALA A 89 35.86 21.87 17.37
C ALA A 89 34.87 22.12 18.54
N PRO A 90 35.16 21.58 19.75
CA PRO A 90 34.21 21.55 20.88
C PRO A 90 33.86 22.91 21.51
N GLU A 91 34.52 24.00 21.14
CA GLU A 91 34.37 25.29 21.83
C GLU A 91 33.27 26.21 21.25
N GLU A 92 32.74 25.93 20.05
CA GLU A 92 31.64 26.71 19.42
C GLU A 92 30.25 26.04 19.51
N SER A 93 30.09 24.93 20.25
CA SER A 93 28.86 24.14 20.23
C SER A 93 27.81 24.53 21.27
N VAL A 94 28.04 25.55 22.10
CA VAL A 94 27.11 25.94 23.16
C VAL A 94 25.87 26.56 22.54
N GLY A 95 24.77 25.79 22.52
CA GLY A 95 23.47 26.22 22.02
C GLY A 95 23.09 25.75 20.62
N ARG A 96 23.91 24.96 19.91
CA ARG A 96 23.49 24.33 18.63
C ARG A 96 22.70 23.05 18.90
N VAL A 97 21.65 22.84 18.09
CA VAL A 97 20.86 21.60 18.13
C VAL A 97 21.73 20.42 17.73
N ARG A 98 21.77 19.40 18.60
CA ARG A 98 22.49 18.15 18.36
C ARG A 98 21.51 16.98 18.41
N TYR A 99 21.67 16.09 17.44
CA TYR A 99 20.95 14.83 17.38
C TYR A 99 21.88 13.68 17.73
N ARG A 100 21.45 12.83 18.66
CA ARG A 100 22.13 11.59 19.02
C ARG A 100 21.24 10.41 18.70
N LYS A 101 21.81 9.37 18.09
CA LYS A 101 21.10 8.10 17.90
C LYS A 101 20.87 7.46 19.27
N SER A 102 19.62 7.35 19.69
CA SER A 102 19.22 6.76 20.96
C SER A 102 19.18 5.24 20.86
N SER A 103 18.40 4.71 19.92
CA SER A 103 18.27 3.26 19.72
C SER A 103 18.17 2.90 18.23
N ARG A 104 18.45 1.63 17.94
CA ARG A 104 18.22 1.01 16.64
C ARG A 104 17.45 -0.28 16.84
N HIS A 105 16.36 -0.41 16.12
CA HIS A 105 15.49 -1.58 16.11
C HIS A 105 15.47 -2.20 14.71
N PHE A 106 15.39 -3.52 14.66
CA PHE A 106 15.25 -4.31 13.44
C PHE A 106 13.90 -4.99 13.47
N PHE A 107 13.07 -4.82 12.44
CA PHE A 107 11.78 -5.50 12.37
C PHE A 107 11.92 -6.96 11.94
N ASN A 108 12.93 -7.27 11.13
CA ASN A 108 13.15 -8.62 10.63
C ASN A 108 13.89 -9.48 11.66
N LYS A 109 13.42 -10.72 11.84
CA LYS A 109 14.17 -11.75 12.58
C LYS A 109 15.40 -12.18 11.78
N GLU A 110 16.40 -12.75 12.46
CA GLU A 110 17.60 -13.26 11.80
C GLU A 110 17.24 -14.22 10.65
N GLY A 111 17.63 -13.87 9.43
CA GLY A 111 17.39 -14.67 8.22
C GLY A 111 16.16 -14.28 7.38
N ASP A 112 15.36 -13.29 7.79
CA ASP A 112 14.25 -12.77 6.98
C ASP A 112 14.68 -11.49 6.22
N PHE A 113 14.65 -11.53 4.88
CA PHE A 113 15.09 -10.45 4.00
C PHE A 113 13.93 -9.68 3.37
N THR A 114 12.83 -9.52 4.12
CA THR A 114 11.68 -8.76 3.63
C THR A 114 11.94 -7.26 3.70
N ALA A 115 11.89 -6.61 2.53
CA ALA A 115 12.07 -5.17 2.43
C ALA A 115 10.82 -4.45 2.94
N LEU A 116 11.02 -3.37 3.69
CA LEU A 116 9.95 -2.49 4.13
C LEU A 116 9.59 -1.54 2.99
N THR A 117 8.31 -1.52 2.59
CA THR A 117 7.83 -0.78 1.42
C THR A 117 7.07 0.49 1.80
N ALA A 118 6.39 0.47 2.94
CA ALA A 118 5.61 1.61 3.42
C ALA A 118 5.67 1.70 4.94
N ALA A 119 5.66 2.92 5.46
CA ALA A 119 5.47 3.18 6.88
C ALA A 119 4.61 4.42 7.08
N ALA A 120 3.78 4.40 8.12
CA ALA A 120 2.96 5.52 8.53
C ALA A 120 2.95 5.60 10.06
N PHE A 121 3.25 6.77 10.61
CA PHE A 121 3.27 7.01 12.05
C PHE A 121 2.16 7.97 12.47
N HIS A 122 1.40 7.57 13.48
CA HIS A 122 0.36 8.40 14.09
C HIS A 122 0.88 9.02 15.39
N LYS A 123 1.22 10.32 15.32
CA LYS A 123 1.92 11.03 16.40
C LYS A 123 1.17 11.07 17.73
N LYS A 124 -0.15 11.29 17.73
CA LYS A 124 -0.96 11.39 18.97
C LYS A 124 -1.09 10.08 19.75
N LEU A 125 -1.01 8.95 19.05
CA LEU A 125 -1.18 7.63 19.66
C LEU A 125 0.14 6.87 19.78
N ASN A 126 1.24 7.43 19.26
CA ASN A 126 2.53 6.77 19.13
C ASN A 126 2.46 5.40 18.44
N ILE A 127 1.54 5.24 17.49
CA ILE A 127 1.39 3.99 16.72
C ILE A 127 2.11 4.12 15.39
N LEU A 128 2.98 3.16 15.11
CA LEU A 128 3.64 2.98 13.83
C LEU A 128 3.05 1.79 13.08
N VAL A 129 2.60 2.04 11.86
CA VAL A 129 2.18 1.00 10.91
C VAL A 129 3.29 0.82 9.88
N THR A 130 3.78 -0.42 9.71
CA THR A 130 4.82 -0.79 8.74
C THR A 130 4.32 -1.85 7.80
N GLY A 131 4.55 -1.69 6.49
CA GLY A 131 4.23 -2.65 5.44
C GLY A 131 5.48 -3.23 4.79
N PHE A 132 5.50 -4.54 4.60
CA PHE A 132 6.60 -5.31 4.04
C PHE A 132 6.27 -5.77 2.62
N SER A 133 7.30 -6.00 1.80
CA SER A 133 7.19 -6.56 0.45
C SER A 133 6.57 -7.96 0.42
N SER A 134 6.63 -8.70 1.54
CA SER A 134 5.95 -9.99 1.74
C SER A 134 4.44 -9.89 1.94
N GLY A 135 3.89 -8.66 1.95
CA GLY A 135 2.50 -8.39 2.27
C GLY A 135 2.20 -8.41 3.77
N MET A 136 3.20 -8.54 4.66
CA MET A 136 2.98 -8.37 6.09
C MET A 136 2.77 -6.90 6.44
N PHE A 137 1.85 -6.62 7.34
CA PHE A 137 1.68 -5.34 8.01
C PHE A 137 1.87 -5.54 9.51
N HIS A 138 2.71 -4.72 10.12
CA HIS A 138 2.89 -4.74 11.55
C HIS A 138 2.47 -3.40 12.14
N ILE A 139 1.79 -3.47 13.27
CA ILE A 139 1.40 -2.32 14.08
C ILE A 139 2.27 -2.36 15.33
N HIS A 140 3.09 -1.33 15.50
CA HIS A 140 4.00 -1.20 16.63
C HIS A 140 3.65 0.03 17.46
N GLU A 141 3.90 -0.06 18.76
CA GLU A 141 3.94 1.11 19.64
C GLU A 141 5.38 1.64 19.70
N LEU A 142 5.55 2.94 19.53
CA LEU A 142 6.84 3.62 19.72
C LEU A 142 6.88 4.30 21.10
N PRO A 143 8.06 4.45 21.73
CA PRO A 143 9.41 4.28 21.17
C PRO A 143 10.01 2.86 21.28
N GLU A 144 9.44 1.98 22.10
CA GLU A 144 10.03 0.66 22.40
C GLU A 144 9.86 -0.38 21.28
N LEU A 145 9.09 -0.07 20.24
CA LEU A 145 8.77 -0.96 19.12
C LEU A 145 8.02 -2.22 19.58
N SER A 146 7.10 -2.07 20.54
CA SER A 146 6.29 -3.21 20.98
C SER A 146 5.34 -3.62 19.85
N LEU A 147 5.34 -4.91 19.49
CA LEU A 147 4.45 -5.41 18.45
C LEU A 147 3.03 -5.55 19.03
N ILE A 148 2.14 -4.64 18.63
CA ILE A 148 0.72 -4.71 19.01
C ILE A 148 0.05 -5.81 18.19
N HIS A 149 0.25 -5.79 16.87
CA HIS A 149 -0.42 -6.73 15.98
C HIS A 149 0.36 -6.96 14.68
N SER A 150 0.37 -8.21 14.22
CA SER A 150 0.91 -8.61 12.92
C SER A 150 -0.23 -9.13 12.06
N LEU A 151 -0.43 -8.46 10.92
CA LEU A 151 -1.43 -8.76 9.92
C LEU A 151 -0.71 -9.20 8.64
N ARG A 152 -1.29 -10.13 7.89
CA ARG A 152 -0.81 -10.47 6.56
C ARG A 152 -1.86 -10.04 5.55
N TYR A 153 -1.47 -9.16 4.64
CA TYR A 153 -2.19 -8.96 3.39
C TYR A 153 -2.14 -10.25 2.59
N TRP A 154 -3.32 -10.75 2.23
CA TRP A 154 -3.44 -11.91 1.36
C TRP A 154 -3.16 -11.51 -0.08
N GLY A 155 -1.94 -11.82 -0.53
CA GLY A 155 -1.55 -11.73 -1.93
C GLY A 155 -0.28 -12.54 -2.17
N VAL A 156 -0.41 -13.86 -2.31
CA VAL A 156 0.68 -14.62 -2.92
C VAL A 156 0.67 -14.28 -4.42
N PRO A 157 1.82 -13.95 -5.03
CA PRO A 157 1.94 -13.75 -6.47
C PRO A 157 1.46 -14.99 -7.22
N TYR A 158 0.83 -14.76 -8.37
CA TYR A 158 0.45 -15.75 -9.36
C TYR A 158 1.53 -16.83 -9.54
N GLY A 159 1.33 -18.01 -8.95
CA GLY A 159 2.27 -19.10 -9.10
C GLY A 159 2.03 -20.21 -8.09
N THR A 160 1.70 -21.40 -8.59
CA THR A 160 1.63 -22.69 -7.89
C THR A 160 0.54 -22.84 -6.82
N GLY A 161 -0.62 -23.28 -7.31
CA GLY A 161 -1.43 -24.36 -6.73
C GLY A 161 -1.55 -24.45 -5.22
N GLY A 162 -2.66 -23.95 -4.69
CA GLY A 162 -3.04 -24.16 -3.29
C GLY A 162 -4.22 -23.28 -2.91
N GLY A 163 -5.40 -23.57 -3.46
CA GLY A 163 -6.64 -22.94 -3.04
C GLY A 163 -7.02 -23.43 -1.65
N LEU A 164 -6.98 -22.56 -0.63
CA LEU A 164 -7.77 -22.65 0.60
C LEU A 164 -7.61 -21.33 1.40
N TYR A 165 -8.18 -20.28 0.81
CA TYR A 165 -8.30 -18.92 1.34
C TYR A 165 -9.53 -18.63 2.26
N PRO A 166 -10.55 -19.51 2.45
CA PRO A 166 -11.69 -19.19 3.33
C PRO A 166 -11.38 -19.16 4.84
N HIS A 167 -10.39 -19.93 5.29
CA HIS A 167 -10.25 -20.21 6.73
C HIS A 167 -9.74 -18.99 7.52
N SER A 168 -8.84 -18.19 6.97
CA SER A 168 -8.31 -17.00 7.64
C SER A 168 -9.31 -15.84 7.70
N ILE A 169 -10.08 -15.62 6.63
CA ILE A 169 -11.17 -14.64 6.62
C ILE A 169 -12.24 -15.08 7.62
N ALA A 170 -12.53 -16.38 7.72
CA ALA A 170 -13.44 -16.94 8.72
C ALA A 170 -12.98 -16.65 10.15
N VAL A 171 -11.70 -16.86 10.46
CA VAL A 171 -11.15 -16.54 11.79
C VAL A 171 -11.28 -15.04 12.09
N LEU A 172 -10.90 -14.16 11.16
CA LEU A 172 -11.01 -12.71 11.36
C LEU A 172 -12.47 -12.25 11.56
N CYS A 173 -13.38 -12.77 10.73
CA CYS A 173 -14.81 -12.51 10.85
C CYS A 173 -15.38 -13.03 12.17
N SER A 174 -14.88 -14.17 12.69
CA SER A 174 -15.31 -14.71 13.99
C SER A 174 -14.80 -13.92 15.19
N SER A 175 -13.61 -13.30 15.08
CA SER A 175 -13.03 -12.48 16.14
C SER A 175 -13.55 -11.04 16.17
N LEU A 176 -14.31 -10.61 15.15
CA LEU A 176 -14.80 -9.24 15.01
C LEU A 176 -16.03 -8.99 15.93
N PRO A 177 -16.01 -7.95 16.77
CA PRO A 177 -17.17 -7.56 17.55
C PRO A 177 -18.35 -7.11 16.67
N GLU A 178 -19.57 -7.44 17.08
CA GLU A 178 -20.80 -7.21 16.31
C GLU A 178 -21.03 -5.74 15.91
N LEU A 179 -20.54 -4.79 16.70
CA LEU A 179 -20.67 -3.35 16.45
C LEU A 179 -19.89 -2.89 15.20
N TYR A 180 -18.82 -3.58 14.85
CA TYR A 180 -18.01 -3.26 13.67
C TYR A 180 -18.52 -3.92 12.40
N VAL A 181 -19.33 -4.98 12.51
CA VAL A 181 -19.89 -5.72 11.37
C VAL A 181 -20.74 -4.82 10.48
N GLN A 182 -21.59 -3.97 11.08
CA GLN A 182 -22.42 -3.03 10.33
C GLN A 182 -21.56 -2.02 9.53
N ARG A 183 -20.52 -1.47 10.15
CA ARG A 183 -19.60 -0.52 9.49
C ARG A 183 -18.82 -1.19 8.37
N LEU A 184 -18.39 -2.43 8.59
CA LEU A 184 -17.67 -3.22 7.60
C LEU A 184 -18.57 -3.56 6.40
N LEU A 185 -19.85 -3.89 6.61
CA LEU A 185 -20.80 -4.15 5.52
C LEU A 185 -21.00 -2.92 4.61
N VAL A 186 -21.14 -1.73 5.20
CA VAL A 186 -21.24 -0.47 4.42
C VAL A 186 -19.95 -0.21 3.64
N PHE A 187 -18.80 -0.45 4.26
CA PHE A 187 -17.51 -0.34 3.58
C PHE A 187 -17.39 -1.32 2.41
N LEU A 188 -17.76 -2.60 2.62
CA LEU A 188 -17.74 -3.62 1.57
C LEU A 188 -18.65 -3.26 0.40
N ALA A 189 -19.86 -2.78 0.66
CA ALA A 189 -20.77 -2.31 -0.39
C ALA A 189 -20.14 -1.19 -1.24
N THR A 190 -19.43 -0.25 -0.60
CA THR A 190 -18.73 0.83 -1.29
C THR A 190 -17.50 0.35 -2.07
N GLN A 191 -16.74 -0.62 -1.52
CA GLN A 191 -15.54 -1.14 -2.17
C GLN A 191 -15.84 -2.07 -3.34
N ILE A 192 -16.97 -2.78 -3.31
CA ILE A 192 -17.40 -3.60 -4.44
C ILE A 192 -17.57 -2.73 -5.69
N GLU A 193 -18.18 -1.54 -5.57
CA GLU A 193 -18.38 -0.61 -6.69
C GLU A 193 -17.10 0.04 -7.22
N ARG A 194 -16.12 0.29 -6.35
CA ARG A 194 -14.91 1.07 -6.71
C ARG A 194 -13.70 0.23 -7.06
N SER A 195 -13.66 -1.03 -6.63
CA SER A 195 -12.45 -1.84 -6.71
C SER A 195 -12.49 -2.84 -7.86
N ARG A 196 -11.30 -3.22 -8.32
CA ARG A 196 -11.10 -4.30 -9.30
C ARG A 196 -11.07 -5.71 -8.68
N HIS A 197 -11.11 -5.82 -7.35
CA HIS A 197 -10.89 -7.09 -6.64
C HIS A 197 -12.21 -7.71 -6.16
N LEU A 198 -13.16 -7.89 -7.08
CA LEU A 198 -14.53 -8.32 -6.77
C LEU A 198 -14.58 -9.61 -5.94
N GLN A 199 -13.84 -10.66 -6.34
CA GLN A 199 -13.81 -11.95 -5.65
C GLN A 199 -13.38 -11.82 -4.18
N PHE A 200 -12.43 -10.92 -3.88
CA PHE A 200 -11.96 -10.71 -2.51
C PHE A 200 -13.07 -10.15 -1.63
N TYR A 201 -13.74 -9.07 -2.07
CA TYR A 201 -14.82 -8.46 -1.32
C TYR A 201 -16.06 -9.36 -1.23
N LEU A 202 -16.32 -10.19 -2.25
CA LEU A 202 -17.36 -11.22 -2.22
C LEU A 202 -17.10 -12.28 -1.14
N MET A 203 -15.85 -12.74 -0.99
CA MET A 203 -15.51 -13.71 0.06
C MET A 203 -15.70 -13.12 1.47
N TRP A 204 -15.33 -11.85 1.67
CA TRP A 204 -15.57 -11.14 2.93
C TRP A 204 -17.06 -10.97 3.22
N ALA A 205 -17.84 -10.50 2.24
CA ALA A 205 -19.28 -10.36 2.37
C ALA A 205 -19.94 -11.72 2.69
N HIS A 206 -19.58 -12.78 1.96
CA HIS A 206 -20.11 -14.12 2.19
C HIS A 206 -19.79 -14.63 3.61
N GLN A 207 -18.55 -14.51 4.06
CA GLN A 207 -18.14 -15.03 5.36
C GLN A 207 -18.72 -14.24 6.54
N LEU A 208 -18.84 -12.91 6.40
CA LEU A 208 -19.52 -12.06 7.40
C LEU A 208 -21.01 -12.39 7.47
N LEU A 209 -21.67 -12.55 6.33
CA LEU A 209 -23.09 -12.88 6.28
C LEU A 209 -23.37 -14.28 6.85
N LEU A 210 -22.49 -15.26 6.60
CA LEU A 210 -22.61 -16.61 7.14
C LEU A 210 -22.41 -16.66 8.66
N LEU A 211 -21.36 -16.03 9.19
CA LEU A 211 -21.03 -16.11 10.62
C LEU A 211 -21.93 -15.23 11.49
N HIS A 212 -22.23 -14.01 11.04
CA HIS A 212 -23.03 -13.05 11.81
C HIS A 212 -24.51 -13.08 11.46
N GLY A 213 -24.95 -14.01 10.60
CA GLY A 213 -26.34 -14.15 10.14
C GLY A 213 -27.38 -14.19 11.25
N HIS A 214 -27.09 -14.93 12.32
CA HIS A 214 -27.98 -15.05 13.47
C HIS A 214 -28.07 -13.75 14.28
N SER A 215 -26.94 -13.08 14.53
CA SER A 215 -26.89 -11.81 15.26
C SER A 215 -27.53 -10.66 14.47
N MET A 216 -27.34 -10.65 13.15
CA MET A 216 -27.99 -9.68 12.25
C MET A 216 -29.51 -9.80 12.24
N LYS A 217 -30.07 -11.01 12.42
CA LYS A 217 -31.54 -11.18 12.55
C LYS A 217 -32.08 -10.55 13.83
N SER A 218 -31.33 -10.61 14.93
CA SER A 218 -31.70 -9.98 16.20
C SER A 218 -31.67 -8.45 16.11
N ARG A 219 -30.71 -7.87 15.37
CA ARG A 219 -30.57 -6.42 15.12
C ARG A 219 -30.94 -6.01 13.69
N SER A 220 -32.01 -6.61 13.15
CA SER A 220 -32.39 -6.47 11.74
C SER A 220 -32.63 -5.00 11.34
N VAL A 221 -33.30 -4.22 12.19
CA VAL A 221 -33.67 -2.82 11.90
C VAL A 221 -32.45 -1.94 11.60
N SER A 222 -31.33 -2.11 12.33
CA SER A 222 -30.12 -1.29 12.13
C SER A 222 -29.25 -1.80 10.98
N VAL A 223 -29.26 -3.11 10.71
CA VAL A 223 -28.36 -3.73 9.72
C VAL A 223 -28.98 -3.77 8.30
N LEU A 224 -30.31 -3.68 8.19
CA LEU A 224 -31.05 -3.67 6.93
C LEU A 224 -30.54 -2.66 5.88
N PRO A 225 -30.25 -1.38 6.23
CA PRO A 225 -29.73 -0.43 5.26
C PRO A 225 -28.36 -0.84 4.68
N ALA A 226 -27.49 -1.39 5.52
CA ALA A 226 -26.17 -1.87 5.10
C ALA A 226 -26.29 -3.09 4.18
N VAL A 227 -27.21 -4.01 4.49
CA VAL A 227 -27.49 -5.18 3.65
C VAL A 227 -28.13 -4.79 2.32
N HIS A 228 -29.06 -3.83 2.32
CA HIS A 228 -29.65 -3.31 1.08
C HIS A 228 -28.62 -2.61 0.19
N SER A 229 -27.71 -1.84 0.79
CA SER A 229 -26.61 -1.20 0.06
C SER A 229 -25.69 -2.24 -0.57
N LEU A 230 -25.31 -3.27 0.18
CA LEU A 230 -24.54 -4.39 -0.34
C LEU A 230 -25.27 -5.14 -1.45
N GLN A 231 -26.56 -5.45 -1.26
CA GLN A 231 -27.38 -6.14 -2.25
C GLN A 231 -27.47 -5.33 -3.55
N LYS A 232 -27.71 -4.01 -3.46
CA LYS A 232 -27.79 -3.13 -4.63
C LYS A 232 -26.47 -3.12 -5.41
N SER A 233 -25.34 -2.98 -4.71
CA SER A 233 -24.00 -3.01 -5.31
C SER A 233 -23.72 -4.35 -6.02
N LEU A 234 -24.02 -5.46 -5.36
CA LEU A 234 -23.87 -6.81 -5.92
C LEU A 234 -24.77 -7.05 -7.14
N GLN A 235 -26.03 -6.62 -7.07
CA GLN A 235 -26.99 -6.74 -8.17
C GLN A 235 -26.53 -5.95 -9.40
N GLY A 236 -25.97 -4.75 -9.17
CA GLY A 236 -25.37 -3.92 -10.21
C GLY A 236 -24.27 -4.68 -10.96
N HIS A 237 -23.24 -5.13 -10.24
CA HIS A 237 -22.14 -5.90 -10.83
C HIS A 237 -22.59 -7.20 -11.49
N LEU A 238 -23.53 -7.94 -10.88
CA LEU A 238 -24.07 -9.15 -11.48
C LEU A 238 -24.72 -8.85 -12.84
N SER A 239 -25.49 -7.75 -12.94
CA SER A 239 -26.17 -7.38 -14.18
C SER A 239 -25.19 -7.00 -15.30
N GLU A 240 -24.10 -6.31 -14.97
CA GLU A 240 -23.07 -5.92 -15.93
C GLU A 240 -22.27 -7.13 -16.41
N ILE A 241 -21.80 -7.96 -15.48
CA ILE A 241 -21.04 -9.17 -15.78
C ILE A 241 -21.90 -10.15 -16.58
N SER A 242 -23.17 -10.33 -16.21
CA SER A 242 -24.08 -11.24 -16.92
C SER A 242 -24.28 -10.83 -18.38
N LYS A 243 -24.48 -9.53 -18.66
CA LYS A 243 -24.59 -9.02 -20.04
C LYS A 243 -23.32 -9.29 -20.85
N LEU A 244 -22.14 -9.04 -20.27
CA LEU A 244 -20.86 -9.32 -20.91
C LEU A 244 -20.67 -10.83 -21.17
N CYS A 245 -20.99 -11.67 -20.19
CA CYS A 245 -20.91 -13.12 -20.31
C CYS A 245 -21.89 -13.66 -21.38
N GLU A 246 -23.11 -13.14 -21.44
CA GLU A 246 -24.08 -13.50 -22.47
C GLU A 246 -23.59 -13.09 -23.85
N TRP A 247 -23.14 -11.84 -24.02
CA TRP A 247 -22.59 -11.35 -25.28
C TRP A 247 -21.39 -12.18 -25.75
N ASN A 248 -20.42 -12.45 -24.85
CA ASN A 248 -19.28 -13.31 -25.13
C ASN A 248 -19.72 -14.73 -25.52
N ARG A 249 -20.69 -15.30 -24.81
CA ARG A 249 -21.23 -16.63 -25.11
C ARG A 249 -21.85 -16.67 -26.51
N TYR A 250 -22.65 -15.67 -26.87
CA TYR A 250 -23.26 -15.60 -28.20
C TYR A 250 -22.23 -15.39 -29.30
N ASN A 251 -21.24 -14.53 -29.10
CA ASN A 251 -20.16 -14.32 -30.08
C ASN A 251 -19.33 -15.58 -30.30
N MET A 252 -18.95 -16.28 -29.24
CA MET A 252 -18.23 -17.55 -29.37
C MET A 252 -19.08 -18.59 -30.11
N LYS A 253 -20.36 -18.70 -29.78
CA LYS A 253 -21.29 -19.60 -30.50
C LYS A 253 -21.44 -19.21 -31.97
N PHE A 254 -21.56 -17.92 -32.27
CA PHE A 254 -21.66 -17.41 -33.64
C PHE A 254 -20.39 -17.68 -34.43
N ALA A 255 -19.21 -17.42 -33.87
CA ALA A 255 -17.93 -17.72 -34.49
C ALA A 255 -17.77 -19.23 -34.77
N LEU A 256 -18.19 -20.08 -33.83
CA LEU A 256 -18.22 -21.54 -34.02
C LEU A 256 -19.17 -21.94 -35.17
N CYS A 257 -20.39 -21.40 -35.22
CA CYS A 257 -21.32 -21.65 -36.32
C CYS A 257 -20.78 -21.19 -37.67
N LEU A 258 -20.17 -20.00 -37.74
CA LEU A 258 -19.56 -19.46 -38.96
C LEU A 258 -18.37 -20.31 -39.41
N SER A 259 -17.53 -20.78 -38.48
CA SER A 259 -16.41 -21.67 -38.79
C SER A 259 -16.88 -23.01 -39.36
N ARG A 260 -17.98 -23.57 -38.82
CA ARG A 260 -18.60 -24.79 -39.34
C ARG A 260 -19.15 -24.60 -40.75
N GLN A 261 -19.82 -23.48 -41.02
CA GLN A 261 -20.31 -23.16 -42.35
C GLN A 261 -19.18 -22.92 -43.36
N ARG A 262 -18.11 -22.25 -42.97
CA ARG A 262 -16.92 -22.07 -43.84
C ARG A 262 -16.17 -23.38 -44.08
N GLY A 263 -16.12 -24.27 -43.09
CA GLY A 263 -15.62 -25.64 -43.24
C GLY A 263 -16.49 -26.47 -44.20
N MET A 264 -17.82 -26.35 -44.13
CA MET A 264 -18.74 -26.98 -45.09
C MET A 264 -18.60 -26.38 -46.49
N LYS A 265 -18.35 -25.07 -46.62
CA LYS A 265 -18.17 -24.42 -47.93
C LYS A 265 -16.85 -24.84 -48.60
N ARG A 266 -15.77 -24.96 -47.83
CA ARG A 266 -14.49 -25.53 -48.31
C ARG A 266 -14.64 -27.01 -48.71
N GLY A 267 -15.33 -27.80 -47.90
CA GLY A 267 -15.60 -29.21 -48.23
C GLY A 267 -16.49 -29.39 -49.46
N ALA A 268 -17.45 -28.47 -49.69
CA ALA A 268 -18.28 -28.47 -50.90
C ALA A 268 -17.46 -28.09 -52.15
N GLU A 269 -16.62 -27.05 -52.07
CA GLU A 269 -15.71 -26.64 -53.16
C GLU A 269 -14.67 -27.73 -53.48
N GLU A 270 -14.14 -28.45 -52.49
CA GLU A 270 -13.26 -29.62 -52.69
C GLU A 270 -14.01 -30.80 -53.34
N SER A 271 -15.25 -31.08 -52.92
CA SER A 271 -16.07 -32.16 -53.51
C SER A 271 -16.53 -31.87 -54.95
N GLU A 272 -16.81 -30.60 -55.27
CA GLU A 272 -17.12 -30.17 -56.64
C GLU A 272 -15.87 -30.26 -57.53
N ALA A 273 -14.69 -29.87 -57.02
CA ALA A 273 -13.42 -29.98 -57.74
C ALA A 273 -13.02 -31.44 -58.03
N GLU A 274 -13.21 -32.36 -57.08
CA GLU A 274 -12.97 -33.79 -57.31
C GLU A 274 -13.93 -34.38 -58.36
N SER A 275 -15.22 -34.01 -58.33
CA SER A 275 -16.20 -34.52 -59.32
C SER A 275 -15.95 -34.04 -60.76
N VAL A 276 -15.42 -32.82 -60.93
CA VAL A 276 -15.03 -32.27 -62.24
C VAL A 276 -13.75 -32.95 -62.76
N SER A 277 -12.80 -33.27 -61.89
CA SER A 277 -11.58 -34.00 -62.28
C SER A 277 -11.86 -35.43 -62.73
N GLY A 278 -12.74 -36.16 -62.03
CA GLY A 278 -13.12 -37.53 -62.42
C GLY A 278 -13.96 -37.63 -63.70
N SER A 279 -14.60 -36.53 -64.12
CA SER A 279 -15.37 -36.48 -65.37
C SER A 279 -14.50 -36.23 -66.60
N LEU A 280 -13.30 -35.65 -66.44
CA LEU A 280 -12.35 -35.40 -67.54
C LEU A 280 -11.50 -36.64 -67.87
N GLU A 281 -11.18 -37.48 -66.90
CA GLU A 281 -10.44 -38.74 -67.12
C GLU A 281 -11.26 -39.83 -67.84
N GLY A 282 -12.59 -39.71 -67.86
CA GLY A 282 -13.48 -40.65 -68.57
C GLY A 282 -13.70 -40.37 -70.06
N ALA A 283 -13.13 -39.28 -70.60
CA ALA A 283 -13.34 -38.85 -71.99
C ALA A 283 -12.14 -39.11 -72.93
N GLU A 284 -11.04 -39.68 -72.43
CA GLU A 284 -9.84 -40.02 -73.22
C GLU A 284 -9.62 -41.54 -73.43
N GLN A 285 -10.69 -42.33 -73.52
CA GLN A 285 -10.63 -43.72 -74.03
C GLN A 285 -11.49 -43.92 -75.27
#